data_AF-A0A952UXJ0-F1
#
_entry.id   AF-A0A952UXJ0-F1
#
_cell.length_a   1.000
_cell.length_b   1.000
_cell.length_c   1.000
_cell.angle_alpha   90.00
_cell.angle_beta   90.00
_cell.angle_gamma   90.00
#
_symmetry.space_group_name_H-M   'P 1'
#
loop_
_entity.id
_entity.type
_entity.pdbx_description
1 polymer ?
#
loop_
_entity_poly.entity_id
_entity_poly.type
_entity_poly.pdbx_seq_one_letter_code
_entity_poly.pdbx_strand_id
1 'polypeptide(L)'
;MLARYQMIRGKRPPESPLPDGLRVDIRKHTRHVLAPAKEDVERYLAAPTEAGFERFKAAYLTLIEARFKADPAPFAALAAEAVRRDVYLGCSCPTAKVPDVRRCHTTLALEFMQSRFPELTVCMPSASR
;
A
#
# COMPACT_ATOMS: atom_id res chain seq x y z
N MET A 1 -2.82 -12.31 8.44
CA MET A 1 -3.24 -10.89 8.49
C MET A 1 -2.67 -10.12 7.30
N LEU A 2 -3.32 -9.04 6.82
CA LEU A 2 -2.74 -8.10 5.85
C LEU A 2 -2.34 -6.78 6.53
N ALA A 3 -1.08 -6.38 6.40
CA ALA A 3 -0.56 -5.14 6.97
C ALA A 3 0.40 -4.44 6.00
N ARG A 4 0.93 -3.28 6.40
CA ARG A 4 2.05 -2.64 5.70
C ARG A 4 3.37 -2.83 6.43
N TYR A 5 4.47 -2.72 5.70
CA TYR A 5 5.81 -2.57 6.29
C TYR A 5 6.61 -1.49 5.57
N GLN A 6 7.57 -0.90 6.28
CA GLN A 6 8.48 0.07 5.69
C GLN A 6 9.65 -0.65 4.99
N MET A 7 9.82 -0.35 3.71
CA MET A 7 10.99 -0.72 2.93
C MET A 7 12.09 0.32 3.16
N ILE A 8 13.09 -0.06 3.95
CA ILE A 8 14.29 0.74 4.20
C ILE A 8 15.30 0.48 3.07
N ARG A 9 15.85 1.55 2.49
CA ARG A 9 16.95 1.47 1.51
C ARG A 9 18.29 1.38 2.27
N GLY A 10 19.20 0.52 1.79
CA GLY A 10 20.50 0.32 2.42
C GLY A 10 20.44 -0.61 3.62
N LYS A 11 21.34 -0.41 4.59
CA LYS A 11 21.43 -1.26 5.78
C LYS A 11 20.22 -1.01 6.68
N ARG A 12 19.43 -2.05 6.91
CA ARG A 12 18.30 -2.04 7.85
C ARG A 12 18.84 -1.92 9.28
N PRO A 13 18.33 -0.98 10.08
CA PRO A 13 18.71 -0.88 11.49
C PRO A 13 18.23 -2.12 12.28
N PRO A 14 19.01 -2.64 13.25
CA PRO A 14 18.61 -3.78 14.07
C PRO A 14 17.27 -3.59 14.80
N GLU A 15 16.96 -2.36 15.20
CA GLU A 15 15.72 -1.96 15.88
C GLU A 15 14.47 -1.95 14.97
N SER A 16 14.66 -2.14 13.66
CA SER A 16 13.57 -2.23 12.69
C SER A 16 13.68 -3.53 11.90
N PRO A 17 13.51 -4.71 12.53
CA PRO A 17 13.62 -5.99 11.85
C PRO A 17 12.58 -6.10 10.72
N LEU A 18 12.86 -7.00 9.77
CA LEU A 18 11.84 -7.36 8.79
C LEU A 18 10.74 -8.14 9.49
N PRO A 19 9.47 -7.94 9.11
CA PRO A 19 8.41 -8.77 9.62
C PRO A 19 8.55 -10.21 9.10
N ASP A 20 8.23 -11.17 9.95
CA ASP A 20 8.11 -12.57 9.58
C ASP A 20 6.84 -12.77 8.76
N GLY A 21 6.96 -13.29 7.54
CA GLY A 21 5.83 -13.52 6.65
C GLY A 21 6.11 -13.17 5.19
N LEU A 22 5.06 -13.18 4.38
CA LEU A 22 5.15 -12.86 2.97
C LEU A 22 5.24 -11.35 2.78
N ARG A 23 6.28 -10.89 2.09
CA ARG A 23 6.50 -9.47 1.78
C ARG A 23 6.21 -9.22 0.32
N VAL A 24 5.30 -8.29 0.04
CA VAL A 24 4.82 -7.97 -1.32
C VAL A 24 5.20 -6.55 -1.67
N ASP A 25 5.93 -6.35 -2.77
CA ASP A 25 6.29 -5.02 -3.26
C ASP A 25 5.17 -4.47 -4.18
N ILE A 26 4.49 -3.43 -3.70
CA ILE A 26 3.42 -2.75 -4.44
C ILE A 26 3.81 -1.33 -4.83
N ARG A 27 5.10 -1.02 -4.92
CA ARG A 27 5.57 0.30 -5.38
C ARG A 27 5.24 0.50 -6.86
N LYS A 28 5.22 1.77 -7.28
CA LYS A 28 4.87 2.23 -8.65
C LYS A 28 5.66 1.59 -9.82
N HIS A 29 6.71 0.84 -9.54
CA HIS A 29 7.55 0.18 -10.55
C HIS A 29 7.21 -1.31 -10.73
N THR A 30 6.31 -1.86 -9.90
CA THR A 30 5.90 -3.26 -9.98
C THR A 30 4.64 -3.40 -10.84
N ARG A 31 4.37 -4.63 -11.29
CA ARG A 31 3.13 -4.99 -12.01
C ARG A 31 2.04 -5.51 -11.06
N HIS A 32 2.19 -5.29 -9.76
CA HIS A 32 1.23 -5.79 -8.77
C HIS A 32 -0.13 -5.11 -8.96
N VAL A 33 -1.22 -5.83 -8.70
CA VAL A 33 -2.59 -5.30 -8.91
C VAL A 33 -2.91 -4.07 -8.06
N LEU A 34 -2.29 -3.98 -6.87
CA LEU A 34 -2.33 -2.82 -5.96
C LEU A 34 -1.25 -1.75 -6.23
N ALA A 35 -0.43 -1.88 -7.29
CA ALA A 35 0.60 -0.87 -7.56
C ALA A 35 -0.04 0.43 -8.10
N PRO A 36 0.31 1.61 -7.60
CA PRO A 36 -0.22 2.86 -8.14
C PRO A 36 0.36 3.15 -9.53
N ALA A 37 -0.31 3.98 -10.33
CA ALA A 37 0.26 4.50 -11.56
C ALA A 37 1.49 5.36 -11.23
N LYS A 38 2.56 5.20 -12.02
CA LYS A 38 3.83 5.89 -11.79
C LYS A 38 3.67 7.40 -11.88
N GLU A 39 2.91 7.84 -12.86
CA GLU A 39 2.67 9.24 -13.21
C GLU A 39 1.92 9.96 -12.08
N ASP A 40 0.94 9.30 -11.46
CA ASP A 40 0.18 9.87 -10.35
C ASP A 40 1.02 10.00 -9.08
N VAL A 41 1.88 9.02 -8.80
CA VAL A 41 2.84 9.12 -7.68
C VAL A 41 3.83 10.25 -7.94
N GLU A 42 4.36 10.37 -9.16
CA GLU A 42 5.30 11.43 -9.52
C GLU A 42 4.68 12.82 -9.42
N ARG A 43 3.45 12.97 -9.89
CA ARG A 43 2.67 14.20 -9.76
C ARG A 43 2.43 14.57 -8.29
N TYR A 44 2.06 13.61 -7.45
CA TYR A 44 1.88 13.86 -6.02
C TYR A 44 3.19 14.26 -5.33
N LEU A 45 4.27 13.54 -5.59
CA LEU A 45 5.59 13.80 -4.99
C LEU A 45 6.24 15.10 -5.51
N ALA A 46 5.76 15.68 -6.60
CA ALA A 46 6.17 17.01 -7.05
C ALA A 46 5.56 18.13 -6.20
N ALA A 47 4.35 17.93 -5.66
CA ALA A 47 3.65 18.89 -4.81
C ALA A 47 2.81 18.17 -3.73
N PRO A 48 3.43 17.72 -2.62
CA PRO A 48 2.79 16.86 -1.62
C PRO A 48 1.89 17.64 -0.64
N THR A 49 0.92 18.38 -1.18
CA THR A 49 -0.09 19.12 -0.42
C THR A 49 -1.30 18.23 -0.13
N GLU A 50 -2.22 18.71 0.72
CA GLU A 50 -3.52 18.05 0.97
C GLU A 50 -4.29 17.81 -0.32
N ALA A 51 -4.46 18.88 -1.11
CA ALA A 51 -5.14 18.81 -2.39
C ALA A 51 -4.40 17.88 -3.39
N GLY A 52 -3.06 17.83 -3.31
CA GLY A 52 -2.26 16.88 -4.07
C GLY A 52 -2.55 15.43 -3.68
N PHE A 53 -2.67 15.16 -2.38
CA PHE A 53 -3.00 13.84 -1.88
C PHE A 53 -4.43 13.42 -2.25
N GLU A 54 -5.43 14.29 -2.12
CA GLU A 54 -6.81 13.95 -2.48
C GLU A 54 -6.95 13.62 -3.97
N ARG A 55 -6.25 14.35 -4.85
CA ARG A 55 -6.18 14.00 -6.28
C ARG A 55 -5.52 12.64 -6.50
N PHE A 56 -4.41 12.38 -5.82
CA PHE A 56 -3.72 11.10 -5.90
C PHE A 56 -4.58 9.94 -5.41
N LYS A 57 -5.24 10.11 -4.26
CA LYS A 57 -6.16 9.15 -3.67
C LYS A 57 -7.30 8.80 -4.63
N ALA A 58 -7.96 9.80 -5.20
CA ALA A 58 -9.02 9.59 -6.17
C ALA A 58 -8.53 8.78 -7.38
N ALA A 59 -7.43 9.22 -8.02
CA ALA A 59 -6.86 8.52 -9.17
C ALA A 59 -6.45 7.07 -8.84
N TYR A 60 -5.81 6.87 -7.69
CA TYR A 60 -5.37 5.55 -7.23
C TYR A 60 -6.54 4.60 -6.97
N LEU A 61 -7.57 5.05 -6.25
CA LEU A 61 -8.76 4.24 -5.96
C LEU A 61 -9.53 3.90 -7.24
N THR A 62 -9.68 4.86 -8.17
CA THR A 62 -10.27 4.59 -9.49
C THR A 62 -9.49 3.52 -10.26
N LEU A 63 -8.16 3.59 -10.25
CA LEU A 63 -7.30 2.61 -10.93
C LEU A 63 -7.47 1.19 -10.38
N ILE A 64 -7.36 1.03 -9.05
CA ILE A 64 -7.44 -0.31 -8.45
C ILE A 64 -8.87 -0.86 -8.48
N GLU A 65 -9.88 0.00 -8.43
CA GLU A 65 -11.29 -0.38 -8.65
C GLU A 65 -11.49 -0.93 -10.07
N ALA A 66 -10.96 -0.24 -11.09
CA ALA A 66 -11.05 -0.70 -12.47
C ALA A 66 -10.36 -2.05 -12.66
N ARG A 67 -9.19 -2.25 -12.04
CA ARG A 67 -8.49 -3.54 -12.06
C ARG A 67 -9.28 -4.64 -11.36
N PHE A 68 -9.85 -4.35 -10.19
CA PHE A 68 -10.66 -5.31 -9.45
C PHE A 68 -11.90 -5.73 -10.24
N LYS A 69 -12.57 -4.79 -10.91
CA LYS A 69 -13.71 -5.09 -11.79
C LYS A 69 -13.32 -5.93 -13.00
N ALA A 70 -12.14 -5.68 -13.58
CA ALA A 70 -11.66 -6.42 -14.73
C ALA A 70 -11.24 -7.85 -14.35
N ASP A 71 -10.55 -8.02 -13.22
CA ASP A 71 -10.15 -9.31 -12.68
C ASP A 71 -10.00 -9.25 -11.15
N PRO A 72 -10.97 -9.78 -10.39
CA PRO A 72 -10.89 -9.82 -8.94
C PRO A 72 -9.99 -10.95 -8.43
N ALA A 73 -9.62 -11.93 -9.27
CA ALA A 73 -8.93 -13.15 -8.82
C ALA A 73 -7.56 -12.89 -8.16
N PRO A 74 -6.69 -11.99 -8.68
CA PRO A 74 -5.43 -11.67 -8.00
C PRO A 74 -5.62 -11.00 -6.64
N PHE A 75 -6.68 -10.20 -6.48
CA PHE A 75 -7.01 -9.57 -5.19
C PHE A 75 -7.51 -10.63 -4.20
N ALA A 76 -8.39 -11.53 -4.65
CA ALA A 76 -8.86 -12.65 -3.84
C ALA A 76 -7.72 -13.59 -3.45
N ALA A 77 -6.76 -13.84 -4.35
CA ALA A 77 -5.58 -14.66 -4.06
C ALA A 77 -4.71 -14.03 -2.97
N LEU A 78 -4.52 -12.71 -3.00
CA LEU A 78 -3.83 -11.96 -1.95
C LEU A 78 -4.58 -12.04 -0.62
N ALA A 79 -5.91 -11.85 -0.63
CA ALA A 79 -6.74 -11.95 0.57
C ALA A 79 -6.67 -13.37 1.18
N ALA A 80 -6.80 -14.41 0.36
CA ALA A 80 -6.69 -15.80 0.79
C ALA A 80 -5.32 -16.12 1.38
N GLU A 81 -4.24 -15.56 0.82
CA GLU A 81 -2.90 -15.69 1.37
C GLU A 81 -2.78 -15.00 2.73
N ALA A 82 -3.36 -13.81 2.87
CA ALA A 82 -3.39 -13.07 4.12
C ALA A 82 -4.32 -13.67 5.19
N VAL A 83 -5.23 -14.59 4.82
CA VAL A 83 -5.96 -15.42 5.79
C VAL A 83 -5.07 -16.54 6.33
N ARG A 84 -4.21 -17.14 5.48
CA ARG A 84 -3.35 -18.27 5.86
C ARG A 84 -2.10 -17.88 6.64
N ARG A 85 -1.53 -16.72 6.33
CA ARG A 85 -0.29 -16.23 6.93
C ARG A 85 -0.26 -14.71 6.97
N ASP A 86 0.77 -14.17 7.59
CA ASP A 86 0.97 -12.72 7.60
C ASP A 86 1.58 -12.25 6.28
N VAL A 87 0.91 -11.24 5.70
CA VAL A 87 1.27 -10.62 4.43
C VAL A 87 1.48 -9.13 4.65
N TYR A 88 2.61 -8.62 4.15
CA TYR A 88 3.04 -7.25 4.37
C TYR A 88 3.24 -6.53 3.03
N LEU A 89 2.44 -5.48 2.80
CA LEU A 89 2.57 -4.58 1.66
C LEU A 89 3.73 -3.59 1.89
N GLY A 90 4.71 -3.63 1.00
CA GLY A 90 5.93 -2.84 1.09
C GLY A 90 5.80 -1.46 0.47
N CYS A 91 6.18 -0.43 1.22
CA CYS A 91 6.44 0.91 0.69
C CYS A 91 7.56 1.61 1.46
N SER A 92 8.21 2.57 0.82
CA SER A 92 9.28 3.36 1.45
C SER A 92 8.78 4.44 2.42
N CYS A 93 7.48 4.76 2.46
CA CYS A 93 6.94 5.74 3.41
C CYS A 93 7.10 5.27 4.88
N PRO A 94 7.26 6.17 5.86
CA PRO A 94 7.31 7.62 5.70
C PRO A 94 8.58 8.10 4.99
N THR A 95 8.49 9.23 4.31
CA THR A 95 9.62 9.93 3.66
C THR A 95 9.52 11.43 3.93
N ALA A 96 10.57 12.21 3.65
CA ALA A 96 10.52 13.67 3.78
C ALA A 96 9.36 14.32 2.99
N LYS A 97 8.95 13.73 1.86
CA LYS A 97 7.83 14.21 1.04
C LYS A 97 6.46 13.67 1.46
N VAL A 98 6.43 12.54 2.17
CA VAL A 98 5.21 11.89 2.66
C VAL A 98 5.47 11.44 4.09
N PRO A 99 5.47 12.37 5.06
CA PRO A 99 5.80 12.05 6.45
C PRO A 99 4.68 11.25 7.12
N ASP A 100 3.42 11.51 6.77
CA ASP A 100 2.28 10.76 7.29
C ASP A 100 1.99 9.52 6.43
N VAL A 101 2.19 8.33 6.99
CA VAL A 101 1.90 7.04 6.32
C VAL A 101 0.43 6.84 6.00
N ARG A 102 -0.49 7.56 6.67
CA ARG A 102 -1.91 7.54 6.31
C ARG A 102 -2.16 8.16 4.92
N ARG A 103 -1.20 8.96 4.42
CA ARG A 103 -1.21 9.54 3.08
C ARG A 103 -0.42 8.73 2.05
N CYS A 104 -0.21 7.44 2.32
CA CYS A 104 0.49 6.54 1.42
C CYS A 104 -0.49 5.61 0.69
N HIS A 105 -0.14 5.24 -0.55
CA HIS A 105 -0.93 4.30 -1.35
C HIS A 105 -1.09 2.93 -0.70
N THR A 106 -0.13 2.47 0.11
CA THR A 106 -0.30 1.20 0.85
C THR A 106 -1.44 1.28 1.84
N THR A 107 -1.67 2.43 2.48
CA THR A 107 -2.78 2.59 3.42
C THR A 107 -4.11 2.57 2.67
N LEU A 108 -4.19 3.28 1.55
CA LEU A 108 -5.34 3.23 0.65
C LEU A 108 -5.59 1.80 0.10
N ALA A 109 -4.53 1.04 -0.16
CA ALA A 109 -4.63 -0.36 -0.59
C ALA A 109 -5.22 -1.25 0.52
N LEU A 110 -4.82 -1.03 1.78
CA LEU A 110 -5.34 -1.77 2.93
C LEU A 110 -6.83 -1.47 3.14
N GLU A 111 -7.24 -0.19 3.07
CA GLU A 111 -8.65 0.22 3.13
C GLU A 111 -9.47 -0.45 2.01
N PHE A 112 -8.94 -0.42 0.78
CA PHE A 112 -9.57 -1.06 -0.36
C PHE A 112 -9.76 -2.56 -0.12
N MET A 113 -8.71 -3.28 0.30
CA MET A 113 -8.79 -4.71 0.59
C MET A 113 -9.77 -5.01 1.72
N GLN A 114 -9.77 -4.24 2.80
CA GLN A 114 -10.71 -4.41 3.91
C GLN A 114 -12.17 -4.24 3.46
N SER A 115 -12.44 -3.25 2.60
CA SER A 115 -13.80 -3.02 2.09
C SER A 115 -14.30 -4.14 1.16
N ARG A 116 -13.40 -4.82 0.44
CA ARG A 116 -13.76 -5.85 -0.55
C ARG A 116 -13.78 -7.26 0.01
N PHE A 117 -13.03 -7.49 1.09
CA PHE A 117 -12.93 -8.77 1.77
C PHE A 117 -13.21 -8.57 3.27
N PRO A 118 -14.48 -8.47 3.71
CA PRO A 118 -14.83 -8.15 5.09
C PRO A 118 -14.28 -9.12 6.14
N GLU A 119 -14.04 -10.38 5.77
CA GLU A 119 -13.42 -11.40 6.60
C GLU A 119 -11.89 -11.24 6.76
N LEU A 120 -11.26 -10.39 5.94
CA LEU A 120 -9.83 -10.17 5.97
C LEU A 120 -9.45 -9.31 7.18
N THR A 121 -8.62 -9.87 8.08
CA THR A 121 -7.98 -9.09 9.14
C THR A 121 -6.93 -8.14 8.54
N VAL A 122 -7.24 -6.85 8.54
CA VAL A 122 -6.37 -5.77 8.07
C VAL A 122 -5.85 -4.96 9.24
N CYS A 123 -4.53 -4.78 9.33
CA CYS A 123 -3.89 -3.92 10.32
C CYS A 123 -3.48 -2.58 9.70
N MET A 124 -4.24 -1.54 10.04
CA MET A 124 -4.00 -0.18 9.59
C MET A 124 -2.80 0.44 10.34
N PRO A 125 -1.94 1.22 9.67
CA PRO A 125 -0.86 1.89 10.35
C PRO A 125 -1.37 3.03 11.23
N SER A 126 -0.70 3.25 12.36
CA SER A 126 -0.82 4.50 13.10
C SER A 126 -0.18 5.65 12.32
N ALA A 127 -0.57 6.88 12.66
CA ALA A 127 0.12 8.06 12.16
C ALA A 127 1.63 7.96 12.48
N SER A 128 2.47 8.28 11.49
CA SER A 128 3.91 8.44 11.74
C SER A 128 4.16 9.79 12.39
N ARG A 129 5.12 9.84 13.33
CA ARG A 129 5.56 11.07 13.99
C ARG A 129 6.32 11.96 13.03
#